data_AF-A0A933A5R0-F1
#
_entry.id   AF-A0A933A5R0-F1
#
_cell.length_a   1.000
_cell.length_b   1.000
_cell.length_c   1.000
_cell.angle_alpha   90.00
_cell.angle_beta   90.00
_cell.angle_gamma   90.00
#
_symmetry.space_group_name_H-M   'P 1'
#
loop_
_entity.id
_entity.type
_entity.pdbx_description
1 polymer ?
#
loop_
_entity_poly.entity_id
_entity_poly.type
_entity_poly.pdbx_seq_one_letter_code
_entity_poly.pdbx_strand_id
1 'polypeptide(L)' 'TEAVRDYLLGLKNWQGALGLVSFDEKGDVATSYAVKRVEDGVMNILEVVKP' A
#
# COMPACT_ATOMS: atom_id res chain seq x y z
N THR A 1 -9.19 -13.76 -17.96
CA THR A 1 -9.37 -13.19 -16.61
C THR A 1 -8.41 -13.80 -15.61
N GLU A 2 -8.22 -15.13 -15.61
CA GLU A 2 -7.22 -15.81 -14.75
C GLU A 2 -5.77 -15.41 -15.05
N ALA A 3 -5.37 -15.37 -16.33
CA ALA A 3 -4.00 -14.96 -16.70
C ALA A 3 -3.59 -13.55 -16.20
N VAL A 4 -4.54 -12.61 -16.11
CA VAL A 4 -4.27 -11.27 -15.57
C VAL A 4 -4.11 -11.32 -14.05
N ARG A 5 -4.95 -12.10 -13.37
CA ARG A 5 -4.83 -12.32 -11.92
C ARG A 5 -3.47 -12.94 -11.58
N ASP A 6 -3.09 -14.00 -12.27
CA ASP A 6 -1.83 -14.70 -12.01
C ASP A 6 -0.61 -13.80 -12.27
N TYR A 7 -0.67 -13.02 -13.35
CA TYR A 7 0.35 -12.00 -13.63
C TYR A 7 0.46 -10.98 -12.48
N LEU A 8 -0.67 -10.46 -11.98
CA LEU A 8 -0.68 -9.49 -10.88
C LEU A 8 -0.16 -10.10 -9.58
N LEU A 9 -0.56 -11.32 -9.22
CA LEU A 9 -0.07 -12.03 -8.03
C LEU A 9 1.44 -12.34 -8.11
N GLY A 10 1.98 -12.47 -9.31
CA GLY A 10 3.41 -12.63 -9.57
C GLY A 10 4.25 -11.36 -9.39
N LEU A 11 3.63 -10.18 -9.34
CA LEU A 11 4.35 -8.92 -9.14
C LEU A 11 4.95 -8.86 -7.73
N LYS A 12 6.26 -8.58 -7.67
CA LYS A 12 7.00 -8.35 -6.44
C LYS A 12 7.70 -7.01 -6.50
N ASN A 13 7.64 -6.26 -5.40
CA ASN A 13 8.29 -4.96 -5.23
C ASN A 13 7.94 -3.95 -6.34
N TRP A 14 6.70 -3.93 -6.81
CA TRP A 14 6.26 -2.93 -7.77
C TRP A 14 6.24 -1.54 -7.13
N GLN A 15 6.92 -0.56 -7.74
CA GLN A 15 7.00 0.80 -7.22
C GLN A 15 5.75 1.59 -7.62
N GLY A 16 4.82 1.75 -6.67
CA GLY A 16 3.60 2.54 -6.81
C GLY A 16 3.63 3.84 -6.00
N ALA A 17 2.50 4.55 -6.02
CA ALA A 17 2.32 5.81 -5.28
C ALA A 17 2.37 5.63 -3.75
N LEU A 18 2.03 4.43 -3.27
CA LEU A 18 2.05 4.07 -1.84
C LEU A 18 3.36 3.41 -1.41
N GLY A 19 4.38 3.40 -2.28
CA GLY A 19 5.64 2.70 -2.05
C GLY A 19 5.70 1.36 -2.78
N LEU A 20 6.46 0.42 -2.21
CA LEU A 20 6.61 -0.94 -2.77
C LEU A 20 5.35 -1.76 -2.52
N VAL A 21 4.85 -2.40 -3.57
CA VAL A 21 3.65 -3.23 -3.56
C VAL A 21 4.02 -4.66 -3.92
N SER A 22 3.55 -5.60 -3.11
CA SER A 22 3.58 -7.03 -3.39
C SER A 22 2.26 -7.62 -2.91
N PHE A 23 1.58 -8.38 -3.77
CA PHE A 23 0.37 -9.10 -3.40
C PHE A 23 0.72 -10.41 -2.69
N ASP A 24 -0.08 -10.76 -1.69
CA ASP A 24 -0.09 -12.09 -1.08
C ASP A 24 -0.96 -13.07 -1.89
N GLU A 25 -1.08 -14.32 -1.42
CA GLU A 25 -1.84 -15.38 -2.09
C GLU A 25 -3.35 -15.11 -2.22
N LYS A 26 -3.87 -14.21 -1.36
CA LYS A 26 -5.28 -13.80 -1.37
C LYS A 26 -5.51 -12.57 -2.25
N GLY A 27 -4.44 -11.91 -2.68
CA GLY A 27 -4.48 -10.67 -3.43
C GLY A 27 -4.48 -9.42 -2.54
N ASP A 28 -4.12 -9.57 -1.26
CA ASP A 28 -4.01 -8.45 -0.33
C ASP A 28 -2.59 -7.84 -0.38
N VAL A 29 -2.47 -6.58 0.04
CA VAL A 29 -1.19 -5.85 0.10
C VAL A 29 -1.00 -5.32 1.52
N ALA A 30 0.06 -5.76 2.19
CA ALA A 30 0.51 -5.16 3.43
C ALA A 30 1.35 -3.90 3.12
N THR A 31 0.87 -2.72 3.50
CA THR A 31 1.57 -1.44 3.30
C THR A 31 1.56 -0.60 4.57
N SER A 32 2.43 0.40 4.62
CA SER A 32 2.49 1.34 5.74
C SER A 32 1.28 2.26 5.76
N TYR A 33 0.78 2.55 6.95
CA TYR A 33 -0.30 3.51 7.18
C TYR A 33 0.22 4.75 7.89
N ALA A 34 -0.37 5.91 7.62
CA ALA A 34 -0.03 7.15 8.30
C ALA A 34 -1.15 7.58 9.24
N VAL A 35 -0.82 7.83 10.50
CA VAL A 35 -1.70 8.54 11.44
C VAL A 35 -1.59 10.03 11.12
N LYS A 36 -2.73 10.65 10.83
CA LYS A 36 -2.79 12.05 10.42
C LYS A 36 -3.71 12.85 11.33
N ARG A 37 -3.38 14.12 11.53
CA ARG A 37 -4.20 15.07 12.28
C ARG A 37 -4.44 16.31 11.43
N VAL A 38 -5.67 16.81 11.45
CA VAL A 38 -6.02 18.09 10.81
C VAL A 38 -6.02 19.16 11.89
N GLU A 39 -5.19 20.19 11.70
CA GLU A 39 -5.09 21.37 12.57
C GLU A 39 -5.12 22.60 11.66
N ASP A 40 -6.02 23.55 11.96
CA ASP A 40 -6.21 24.79 11.19
C ASP A 40 -6.38 24.59 9.67
N GLY A 41 -7.06 23.52 9.29
CA GLY A 41 -7.31 23.17 7.88
C GLY A 41 -6.12 22.51 7.16
N VAL A 42 -4.99 22.30 7.84
CA VAL A 42 -3.80 21.63 7.32
C VAL A 42 -3.74 20.19 7.84
N MET A 43 -3.48 19.23 6.94
CA MET A 43 -3.30 17.82 7.30
C MET A 43 -1.82 17.54 7.60
N ASN A 44 -1.50 17.24 8.85
CA ASN A 44 -0.17 16.87 9.31
C ASN A 44 -0.06 15.35 9.48
N ILE A 45 1.09 14.78 9.09
CA ILE A 45 1.42 13.38 9.39
C ILE A 45 2.06 13.35 10.78
N LEU A 46 1.49 12.59 11.69
CA LEU A 46 2.03 12.41 13.04
C LEU A 46 2.98 11.22 13.11
N GLU A 47 2.59 10.11 12.50
CA GLU A 47 3.32 8.85 12.55
C GLU A 47 3.07 8.02 11.29
N VAL A 48 4.06 7.21 10.91
CA VAL A 48 3.90 6.14 9.92
C VAL A 48 4.07 4.80 10.62
N VAL A 49 2.99 4.01 10.63
CA VAL A 49 2.94 2.65 11.17
C VAL A 49 3.20 1.66 10.04
N LYS A 50 4.20 0.81 10.22
CA LYS A 50 4.52 -0.27 9.27
C LYS A 50 3.74 -1.54 9.65
N PRO A 51 3.43 -2.43 8.69
CA PRO A 51 2.88 -3.76 8.96
C PRO A 51 3.75 -4.58 9.90
#